data_AF-A0A5U6SIM5-F1
#
_entry.id   AF-A0A5U6SIM5-F1
#
_cell.length_a   1.000
_cell.length_b   1.000
_cell.length_c   1.000
_cell.angle_alpha   90.00
_cell.angle_beta   90.00
_cell.angle_gamma   90.00
#
_symmetry.space_group_name_H-M   'P 1'
#
loop_
_entity.id
_entity.type
_entity.pdbx_description
1 polymer ?
#
loop_
_entity_poly.entity_id
_entity_poly.type
_entity_poly.pdbx_seq_one_letter_code
_entity_poly.pdbx_strand_id
1 'polypeptide(L)' 'MKKDELKHFRKGIKDVQRMLTVAAKRLNDGRCEAAAEFMMGEAALLQKLATELRSVIEDGEQKPQ' A
#
# COMPACT_ATOMS: atom_id res chain seq x y z
N MET A 1 1.17 -17.21 6.49
CA MET A 1 2.01 -16.02 6.23
C MET A 1 3.17 -15.96 7.22
N LYS A 2 4.40 -15.81 6.71
CA LYS A 2 5.66 -15.78 7.49
C LYS A 2 5.91 -14.40 8.09
N LYS A 3 6.81 -14.33 9.08
CA LYS A 3 7.17 -13.09 9.79
C LYS A 3 7.64 -11.98 8.85
N ASP A 4 8.41 -12.32 7.82
CA ASP A 4 8.97 -11.32 6.91
C ASP A 4 7.94 -10.80 5.89
N GLU A 5 7.01 -11.65 5.45
CA GLU A 5 5.84 -11.22 4.66
C GLU A 5 4.99 -10.22 5.47
N LEU A 6 4.72 -10.51 6.74
CA LEU A 6 3.97 -9.60 7.62
C LEU A 6 4.67 -8.24 7.81
N LYS A 7 6.01 -8.23 7.92
CA LYS A 7 6.78 -6.97 8.00
C LYS A 7 6.69 -6.18 6.71
N HIS A 8 6.75 -6.85 5.55
CA HIS A 8 6.61 -6.22 4.23
C HIS A 8 5.27 -5.50 4.10
N PHE A 9 4.15 -6.17 4.36
CA PHE A 9 2.82 -5.55 4.28
C PHE A 9 2.67 -4.37 5.25
N ARG A 10 3.12 -4.52 6.50
CA ARG A 10 3.07 -3.43 7.50
C ARG A 10 3.89 -2.22 7.06
N LYS A 11 5.07 -2.45 6.48
CA LYS A 11 5.91 -1.37 5.96
C LYS A 11 5.21 -0.66 4.80
N GLY A 12 4.69 -1.41 3.83
CA GLY A 12 3.96 -0.84 2.69
C GLY A 12 2.77 0.02 3.10
N ILE A 13 1.94 -0.46 4.04
CA ILE A 13 0.82 0.33 4.59
C ILE A 13 1.32 1.61 5.28
N LYS A 14 2.43 1.54 6.03
CA LYS A 14 3.00 2.69 6.72
C LYS A 14 3.56 3.74 5.75
N ASP A 15 4.18 3.28 4.66
CA ASP A 15 4.73 4.17 3.63
C ASP A 15 3.58 4.94 2.94
N VAL A 16 2.45 4.27 2.64
CA VAL A 16 1.24 4.90 2.12
C VAL A 16 0.68 5.96 3.08
N GLN A 17 0.55 5.62 4.37
CA GLN A 17 0.06 6.58 5.39
C GLN A 17 0.92 7.84 5.47
N ARG A 18 2.25 7.68 5.36
CA ARG A 18 3.18 8.81 5.34
C ARG A 18 2.94 9.70 4.11
N MET A 19 2.72 9.10 2.95
CA MET A 19 2.49 9.83 1.71
C MET A 19 1.12 10.51 1.66
N LEU A 20 0.08 9.93 2.25
CA LEU A 20 -1.20 10.62 2.45
C LEU A 20 -1.04 11.90 3.28
N THR A 21 -0.17 11.89 4.29
CA THR A 21 0.16 13.09 5.07
C THR A 21 0.84 14.16 4.20
N VAL A 22 1.67 13.75 3.24
CA VAL A 22 2.31 14.67 2.28
C VAL A 22 1.26 15.24 1.31
N ALA A 23 0.40 14.39 0.75
CA ALA A 23 -0.67 14.81 -0.15
C ALA A 23 -1.61 15.82 0.53
N ALA A 24 -1.99 15.57 1.79
CA ALA A 24 -2.80 16.51 2.58
C ALA A 24 -2.14 17.89 2.73
N LYS A 25 -0.81 17.94 2.97
CA LYS A 25 -0.07 19.21 2.99
C LYS A 25 -0.10 19.91 1.63
N ARG A 26 0.05 19.16 0.53
CA ARG A 26 -0.01 19.72 -0.83
C ARG A 26 -1.37 20.31 -1.15
N LEU A 27 -2.46 19.67 -0.72
CA LEU A 27 -3.81 20.21 -0.83
C LEU A 27 -3.94 21.55 -0.08
N ASN A 28 -3.43 21.63 1.14
CA ASN A 28 -3.46 22.87 1.92
C ASN A 28 -2.64 24.00 1.26
N ASP A 29 -1.58 23.66 0.54
CA ASP A 29 -0.75 24.62 -0.21
C ASP A 29 -1.36 25.00 -1.58
N GLY A 30 -2.57 24.52 -1.91
CA GLY A 30 -3.22 24.74 -3.22
C GLY A 30 -2.61 23.94 -4.38
N ARG A 31 -1.71 22.98 -4.09
CA ARG A 31 -1.03 22.15 -5.09
C ARG A 31 -1.82 20.87 -5.37
N CYS A 32 -3.00 21.04 -5.97
CA CYS A 32 -3.95 19.95 -6.20
C CYS A 32 -3.43 18.86 -7.15
N GLU A 33 -2.74 19.23 -8.23
CA GLU A 33 -2.21 18.27 -9.21
C GLU A 33 -1.16 17.35 -8.57
N ALA A 34 -0.18 17.94 -7.86
CA ALA A 34 0.83 17.17 -7.12
C ALA A 34 0.21 16.28 -6.02
N ALA A 35 -0.87 16.72 -5.38
CA ALA A 35 -1.60 15.89 -4.43
C ALA A 35 -2.27 14.69 -5.13
N ALA A 36 -2.90 14.91 -6.29
CA ALA A 36 -3.53 13.86 -7.08
C ALA A 36 -2.52 12.84 -7.59
N GLU A 37 -1.36 13.28 -8.09
CA GLU A 37 -0.27 12.41 -8.52
C GLU A 37 0.20 11.48 -7.39
N PHE A 38 0.43 12.03 -6.18
CA PHE A 38 0.78 11.21 -5.03
C PHE A 38 -0.34 10.21 -4.68
N MET A 39 -1.60 10.65 -4.64
CA MET A 39 -2.72 9.75 -4.33
C MET A 39 -2.86 8.61 -5.33
N MET A 40 -2.63 8.86 -6.63
CA MET A 40 -2.65 7.82 -7.65
C MET A 40 -1.51 6.80 -7.45
N GLY A 41 -0.30 7.28 -7.13
CA GLY A 41 0.83 6.42 -6.81
C GLY A 41 0.57 5.53 -5.60
N GLU A 42 0.02 6.11 -4.53
CA GLU A 42 -0.33 5.35 -3.31
C GLU A 42 -1.45 4.34 -3.54
N ALA A 43 -2.46 4.68 -4.37
CA ALA A 43 -3.52 3.75 -4.75
C ALA A 43 -2.95 2.53 -5.51
N ALA A 44 -2.02 2.76 -6.44
CA ALA A 44 -1.34 1.69 -7.16
C ALA A 44 -0.52 0.77 -6.22
N LEU A 45 0.16 1.37 -5.22
CA LEU A 45 0.91 0.61 -4.21
C LEU A 45 -0.01 -0.26 -3.34
N LEU A 46 -1.13 0.30 -2.86
CA LEU A 46 -2.12 -0.46 -2.09
C LEU A 46 -2.73 -1.59 -2.91
N GLN A 47 -3.06 -1.34 -4.17
CA GLN A 47 -3.59 -2.35 -5.07
C GLN A 47 -2.60 -3.50 -5.25
N LYS A 48 -1.31 -3.18 -5.44
CA LYS A 48 -0.24 -4.18 -5.53
C LYS A 48 -0.14 -5.01 -4.24
N LEU A 49 -0.13 -4.38 -3.08
CA LEU A 49 -0.09 -5.08 -1.78
C LEU A 49 -1.32 -5.98 -1.58
N ALA A 50 -2.51 -5.55 -2.02
CA ALA A 50 -3.73 -6.35 -1.94
C ALA A 50 -3.64 -7.59 -2.85
N THR A 51 -3.11 -7.44 -4.07
CA THR A 51 -2.87 -8.57 -4.97
C THR A 51 -1.85 -9.55 -4.39
N GLU A 52 -0.72 -9.05 -3.87
CA GLU A 52 0.29 -9.90 -3.21
C GLU A 52 -0.29 -10.65 -2.00
N LEU A 53 -1.09 -9.97 -1.18
CA LEU A 53 -1.75 -10.60 -0.03
C LEU A 53 -2.71 -11.71 -0.45
N ARG A 54 -3.47 -11.49 -1.53
CA ARG A 54 -4.35 -12.51 -2.10
C ARG A 54 -3.56 -13.74 -2.53
N SER A 55 -2.45 -13.56 -3.26
CA SER A 55 -1.59 -14.69 -3.67
C SER A 55 -1.05 -15.46 -2.47
N VAL A 56 -0.61 -14.78 -1.41
CA VAL A 56 -0.13 -15.44 -0.17
C VAL A 56 -1.23 -16.27 0.51
N ILE A 57 -2.48 -15.83 0.44
CA ILE A 57 -3.63 -16.57 0.98
C ILE A 57 -3.92 -17.79 0.10
N GLU A 58 -4.04 -17.60 -1.22
CA GLU A 58 -4.34 -18.67 -2.19
C GLU A 58 -3.25 -19.77 -2.18
N ASP A 59 -1.97 -19.40 -2.15
CA ASP A 59 -0.85 -20.35 -2.04
C ASP A 59 -0.84 -21.11 -0.69
N GLY A 60 -1.42 -20.50 0.36
CA GLY A 60 -1.60 -21.10 1.67
C GLY A 60 -2.74 -22.10 1.72
N GLU A 61 -3.80 -21.88 0.94
CA GLU A 61 -4.98 -22.77 0.85
C GLU A 61 -4.74 -24.00 -0.03
N GLN A 62 -3.82 -23.92 -1.00
CA GLN A 62 -3.51 -25.03 -1.92
C GLN A 62 -2.53 -26.09 -1.37
N LYS A 63 -2.03 -25.97 -0.13
CA LYS A 63 -1.22 -27.02 0.50
C LYS A 63 -2.12 -27.99 1.29
N PRO A 64 -2.41 -29.20 0.80
CA PRO A 64 -2.99 -30.24 1.64
C PRO A 64 -1.96 -30.61 2.72
N GLN A 65 -2.44 -30.75 3.95
CA GLN A 65 -1.68 -31.37 5.05
C GLN A 65 -1.34 -32.82 4.72
#